data_AF-A0A7V9B7T7-F1
#
_entry.id   AF-A0A7V9B7T7-F1
#
_cell.length_a   1.000
_cell.length_b   1.000
_cell.length_c   1.000
_cell.angle_alpha   90.00
_cell.angle_beta   90.00
_cell.angle_gamma   90.00
#
_symmetry.space_group_name_H-M   'P 1'
#
loop_
_entity.id
_entity.type
_entity.pdbx_description
1 polymer ?
#
loop_
_entity_poly.entity_id
_entity_poly.type
_entity_poly.pdbx_seq_one_letter_code
_entity_poly.pdbx_strand_id
1 'polypeptide(L)'
;MPDSDQNVSERPISPFKPMPEHLYDALVATIRATLGSEWGVAKRPQNLHVRQIRDRLKSLTGAYMAGNPEIDQHGLHIEVWVDFAELDPSRADTVAVEVLDGLGAQEVLLLCRSYEEEGIRYRFASGTMDAGVIGSMRLVGPNARDIARLGRIGSGQSTGFSA
;
A
#
# COMPACT_ATOMS: atom_id res chain seq x y z
N MET A 1 -9.30 44.60 16.91
CA MET A 1 -9.04 43.22 17.34
C MET A 1 -10.37 42.64 17.78
N PRO A 2 -10.99 41.81 16.93
CA PRO A 2 -11.39 40.49 17.40
C PRO A 2 -10.99 39.38 16.41
N ASP A 3 -10.96 38.18 16.98
CA ASP A 3 -10.22 36.99 16.58
C ASP A 3 -10.62 36.36 15.25
N SER A 4 -9.58 35.97 14.53
CA SER A 4 -9.61 35.07 13.38
C SER A 4 -9.72 33.63 13.87
N ASP A 5 -10.92 33.17 14.21
CA ASP A 5 -11.22 31.74 14.27
C ASP A 5 -11.31 31.20 12.83
N GLN A 6 -10.15 31.02 12.20
CA GLN A 6 -10.01 30.15 11.05
C GLN A 6 -10.24 28.72 11.54
N ASN A 7 -11.51 28.34 11.54
CA ASN A 7 -11.95 26.97 11.63
C ASN A 7 -11.46 26.27 10.36
N VAL A 8 -10.19 25.83 10.38
CA VAL A 8 -9.64 24.92 9.39
C VAL A 8 -10.47 23.67 9.55
N SER A 9 -11.51 23.52 8.72
CA SER A 9 -12.23 22.27 8.60
C SER A 9 -11.21 21.22 8.17
N GLU A 10 -10.66 20.50 9.16
CA GLU A 10 -10.05 19.20 8.97
C GLU A 10 -11.11 18.37 8.25
N ARG A 11 -11.00 18.29 6.92
CA ARG A 11 -11.85 17.38 6.16
C ARG A 11 -11.60 16.01 6.79
N PRO A 12 -12.63 15.27 7.22
CA PRO A 12 -12.42 13.90 7.61
C PRO A 12 -11.77 13.21 6.43
N ILE A 13 -10.51 12.81 6.59
CA ILE A 13 -9.80 12.02 5.59
C ILE A 13 -10.60 10.72 5.55
N SER A 14 -11.49 10.61 4.55
CA SER A 14 -12.20 9.36 4.32
C SER A 14 -11.14 8.27 4.29
N PRO A 15 -11.29 7.19 5.09
CA PRO A 15 -10.29 6.13 5.10
C PRO A 15 -10.10 5.67 3.66
N PHE A 16 -8.84 5.69 3.22
CA PHE A 16 -8.50 5.26 1.87
C PHE A 16 -9.00 3.83 1.71
N LYS A 17 -9.87 3.61 0.72
CA LYS A 17 -10.42 2.29 0.44
C LYS A 17 -9.65 1.67 -0.73
N PRO A 18 -8.91 0.58 -0.51
CA PRO A 18 -8.25 -0.13 -1.60
C PRO A 18 -9.25 -0.54 -2.68
N MET A 19 -8.82 -0.44 -3.93
CA MET A 19 -9.67 -0.79 -5.06
C MET A 19 -9.76 -2.31 -5.26
N PRO A 20 -10.85 -2.80 -5.86
CA PRO A 20 -10.93 -4.17 -6.37
C PRO A 20 -9.84 -4.49 -7.40
N GLU A 21 -9.41 -5.75 -7.42
CA GLU A 21 -8.36 -6.29 -8.28
C GLU A 21 -8.58 -5.98 -9.77
N HIS A 22 -9.77 -6.23 -10.31
CA HIS A 22 -10.07 -5.96 -11.71
C HIS A 22 -9.98 -4.47 -12.08
N LEU A 23 -10.30 -3.57 -11.15
CA LEU A 23 -10.16 -2.12 -11.38
C LEU A 23 -8.69 -1.70 -11.34
N TYR A 24 -7.92 -2.29 -10.42
CA TYR A 24 -6.48 -2.05 -10.36
C TYR A 24 -5.79 -2.43 -11.68
N ASP A 25 -6.06 -3.65 -12.16
CA ASP A 25 -5.43 -4.15 -13.39
C ASP A 25 -5.84 -3.30 -14.61
N ALA A 26 -7.12 -2.92 -14.71
CA ALA A 26 -7.62 -2.06 -15.78
C ALA A 26 -7.01 -0.65 -15.76
N LEU A 27 -6.84 -0.05 -14.58
CA LEU A 27 -6.24 1.27 -14.43
C LEU A 27 -4.74 1.25 -14.74
N VAL A 28 -4.00 0.25 -14.23
CA VAL A 28 -2.58 0.08 -14.55
C VAL A 28 -2.37 -0.13 -16.06
N ALA A 29 -3.21 -0.95 -16.69
CA ALA A 29 -3.16 -1.16 -18.14
C ALA A 29 -3.43 0.14 -18.91
N THR A 30 -4.41 0.93 -18.47
CA THR A 30 -4.76 2.22 -19.08
C THR A 30 -3.61 3.22 -18.93
N ILE A 31 -3.02 3.34 -17.74
CA ILE A 31 -1.86 4.21 -17.48
C ILE A 31 -0.70 3.85 -18.40
N ARG A 32 -0.36 2.56 -18.53
CA ARG A 32 0.70 2.12 -19.45
C ARG A 32 0.37 2.36 -20.92
N ALA A 33 -0.90 2.24 -21.30
CA ALA A 33 -1.32 2.56 -22.67
C ALA A 33 -1.19 4.07 -22.97
N THR A 34 -1.46 4.92 -21.99
CA THR A 34 -1.44 6.39 -22.14
C THR A 34 -0.05 7.00 -21.97
N LEU A 35 0.70 6.58 -20.94
CA LEU A 35 1.99 7.16 -20.56
C LEU A 35 3.19 6.37 -21.10
N GLY A 36 2.95 5.22 -21.73
CA GLY A 36 3.95 4.36 -22.32
C GLY A 36 4.13 3.04 -21.57
N SER A 37 4.43 1.97 -22.32
CA SER A 37 4.57 0.60 -21.80
C SER A 37 5.65 0.45 -20.72
N GLU A 38 6.60 1.38 -20.70
CA GLU A 38 7.72 1.41 -19.77
C GLU A 38 7.36 2.07 -18.42
N TRP A 39 6.16 2.65 -18.29
CA TRP A 39 5.72 3.24 -17.03
C TRP A 39 5.55 2.14 -15.96
N GLY A 40 6.19 2.35 -14.80
CA GLY A 40 6.24 1.34 -13.74
C GLY A 40 7.21 0.19 -14.01
N VAL A 41 7.98 0.20 -15.12
CA VAL A 41 9.07 -0.76 -15.35
C VAL A 41 10.32 -0.29 -14.61
N ALA A 42 10.98 -1.21 -13.92
CA ALA A 42 12.19 -0.96 -13.15
C ALA A 42 13.36 -0.48 -14.04
N LYS A 43 13.51 0.84 -14.26
CA LYS A 43 14.57 1.41 -15.13
C LYS A 43 15.58 2.36 -14.45
N ARG A 44 15.35 2.84 -13.22
CA ARG A 44 16.18 3.84 -12.49
C ARG A 44 16.15 3.58 -10.97
N PRO A 45 17.05 4.14 -10.13
CA PRO A 45 17.51 3.44 -8.92
C PRO A 45 16.40 3.42 -7.85
N GLN A 46 15.69 2.29 -7.80
CA GLN A 46 14.69 1.94 -6.80
C GLN A 46 15.24 1.94 -5.37
N ASN A 47 16.57 2.04 -5.22
CA ASN A 47 17.25 2.36 -3.97
C ASN A 47 16.73 3.66 -3.31
N LEU A 48 16.31 4.65 -4.11
CA LEU A 48 15.69 5.87 -3.57
C LEU A 48 14.33 5.57 -2.93
N HIS A 49 13.46 4.84 -3.64
CA HIS A 49 12.14 4.43 -3.13
C HIS A 49 12.27 3.56 -1.89
N VAL A 50 13.18 2.59 -1.89
CA VAL A 50 13.49 1.76 -0.71
C VAL A 50 13.94 2.62 0.46
N ARG A 51 14.79 3.61 0.23
CA ARG A 51 15.24 4.54 1.27
C ARG A 51 14.08 5.38 1.80
N GLN A 52 13.23 5.92 0.93
CA GLN A 52 12.06 6.71 1.31
C GLN A 52 11.07 5.89 2.14
N ILE A 53 10.76 4.65 1.72
CA ILE A 53 9.94 3.70 2.48
C ILE A 53 10.54 3.46 3.86
N ARG A 54 11.86 3.21 3.93
CA ARG A 54 12.54 2.97 5.21
C ARG A 54 12.49 4.20 6.12
N ASP A 55 12.72 5.39 5.57
CA ASP A 55 12.66 6.64 6.34
C ASP A 55 11.23 6.94 6.81
N ARG A 56 10.22 6.59 6.01
CA ARG A 56 8.81 6.69 6.39
C ARG A 56 8.45 5.73 7.52
N LEU A 57 8.87 4.47 7.43
CA LEU A 57 8.65 3.48 8.49
C LEU A 57 9.27 3.89 9.83
N LYS A 58 10.40 4.60 9.84
CA LYS A 58 10.97 5.15 11.09
C LYS A 58 10.05 6.14 11.80
N SER A 59 9.16 6.81 11.06
CA SER A 59 8.17 7.73 11.64
C SER A 59 6.87 7.04 12.06
N LEU A 60 6.61 5.81 11.59
CA LEU A 60 5.44 5.02 11.99
C LEU A 60 5.78 4.13 13.18
N THR A 61 5.33 4.51 14.37
CA THR A 61 5.45 3.65 15.55
C THR A 61 4.62 2.38 15.35
N GLY A 62 5.22 1.21 15.54
CA GLY A 62 4.54 -0.09 15.37
C GLY A 62 4.58 -0.65 13.95
N ALA A 63 5.34 -0.06 13.02
CA ALA A 63 5.59 -0.64 11.70
C ALA A 63 7.09 -0.61 11.36
N TYR A 64 7.64 -1.70 10.84
CA TYR A 64 9.05 -1.75 10.44
C TYR A 64 9.27 -2.68 9.25
N MET A 65 10.34 -2.44 8.50
CA MET A 65 10.69 -3.25 7.34
C MET A 65 11.07 -4.67 7.80
N ALA A 66 10.34 -5.67 7.31
CA ALA A 66 10.67 -7.07 7.50
C ALA A 66 11.56 -7.50 6.33
N GLY A 67 12.83 -7.80 6.63
CA GLY A 67 13.79 -8.22 5.60
C GLY A 67 14.22 -7.11 4.64
N ASN A 68 14.79 -7.51 3.52
CA ASN A 68 15.24 -6.60 2.47
C ASN A 68 14.18 -6.51 1.37
N PRO A 69 13.90 -5.32 0.82
CA PRO A 69 13.10 -5.19 -0.37
C PRO A 69 13.66 -6.00 -1.54
N GLU A 70 12.79 -6.69 -2.24
CA GLU A 70 13.11 -7.48 -3.42
C GLU A 70 12.62 -6.76 -4.68
N ILE A 71 13.33 -6.97 -5.78
CA ILE A 71 13.01 -6.34 -7.06
C ILE A 71 13.06 -7.45 -8.12
N ASP A 72 11.97 -7.60 -8.85
CA ASP A 72 11.89 -8.53 -9.96
C ASP A 72 11.12 -7.91 -11.16
N GLN A 73 10.73 -8.76 -12.10
CA GLN A 73 9.95 -8.41 -13.30
C GLN A 73 8.52 -7.86 -13.00
N HIS A 74 7.99 -8.10 -11.80
CA HIS A 74 6.70 -7.64 -11.32
C HIS A 74 6.80 -6.36 -10.48
N GLY A 75 8.00 -5.94 -10.10
CA GLY A 75 8.27 -4.61 -9.54
C GLY A 75 8.97 -4.66 -8.19
N LEU A 76 8.68 -3.65 -7.35
CA LEU A 76 9.24 -3.54 -6.01
C LEU A 76 8.39 -4.32 -4.99
N HIS A 77 9.00 -5.28 -4.31
CA HIS A 77 8.37 -6.09 -3.28
C HIS A 77 8.93 -5.73 -1.90
N ILE A 78 8.05 -5.37 -0.98
CA ILE A 78 8.43 -5.02 0.40
C ILE A 78 7.59 -5.80 1.40
N GLU A 79 8.21 -6.22 2.49
CA GLU A 79 7.49 -6.74 3.65
C GLU A 79 7.63 -5.75 4.81
N VAL A 80 6.51 -5.53 5.50
CA VAL A 80 6.41 -4.61 6.63
C VAL A 80 5.81 -5.39 7.77
N TRP A 81 6.58 -5.59 8.82
CA TRP A 81 6.04 -6.10 10.07
C TRP A 81 5.21 -5.02 10.75
N VAL A 82 4.02 -5.39 11.20
CA VAL A 82 3.12 -4.50 11.93
C VAL A 82 2.82 -5.06 13.33
N ASP A 83 3.08 -4.22 14.34
CA ASP A 83 2.91 -4.52 15.76
C ASP A 83 1.90 -3.56 16.39
N PHE A 84 0.70 -3.52 15.80
CA PHE A 84 -0.44 -2.79 16.34
C PHE A 84 -1.36 -3.77 17.05
N ALA A 85 -1.49 -3.67 18.38
CA ALA A 85 -2.37 -4.53 19.17
C ALA A 85 -3.83 -4.48 18.69
N GLU A 86 -4.28 -3.31 18.26
CA GLU A 86 -5.61 -3.08 17.67
C GLU A 86 -5.45 -2.76 16.19
N LEU A 87 -4.96 -3.72 15.41
CA LEU A 87 -4.98 -3.64 13.96
C LEU A 87 -6.38 -3.99 13.46
N ASP A 88 -6.94 -3.16 12.58
CA ASP A 88 -8.15 -3.45 11.84
C ASP A 88 -7.92 -3.19 10.33
N PRO A 89 -8.86 -3.56 9.43
CA PRO A 89 -8.68 -3.34 8.00
C PRO A 89 -8.43 -1.87 7.61
N SER A 90 -9.08 -0.91 8.28
CA SER A 90 -8.93 0.52 7.98
C SER A 90 -7.57 1.04 8.45
N ARG A 91 -7.10 0.58 9.60
CA ARG A 91 -5.76 0.90 10.11
C ARG A 91 -4.68 0.26 9.25
N ALA A 92 -4.87 -0.96 8.79
CA ALA A 92 -3.96 -1.61 7.83
C ALA A 92 -3.88 -0.82 6.52
N ASP A 93 -5.03 -0.36 6.00
CA ASP A 93 -5.08 0.48 4.80
C ASP A 93 -4.37 1.82 5.02
N THR A 94 -4.52 2.41 6.20
CA THR A 94 -3.84 3.65 6.60
C THR A 94 -2.33 3.47 6.66
N VAL A 95 -1.84 2.41 7.31
CA VAL A 95 -0.40 2.07 7.31
C VAL A 95 0.10 1.92 5.89
N ALA A 96 -0.67 1.26 5.02
CA ALA A 96 -0.26 1.05 3.65
C ALA A 96 -0.13 2.34 2.85
N VAL A 97 -1.11 3.24 2.98
CA VAL A 97 -1.05 4.57 2.37
C VAL A 97 0.10 5.37 2.96
N GLU A 98 0.27 5.42 4.27
CA GLU A 98 1.32 6.21 4.90
C GLU A 98 2.71 5.79 4.46
N VAL A 99 2.95 4.48 4.28
CA VAL A 99 4.23 3.96 3.81
C VAL A 99 4.46 4.30 2.34
N LEU A 100 3.43 4.20 1.50
CA LEU A 100 3.54 4.39 0.04
C LEU A 100 3.44 5.86 -0.40
N ASP A 101 2.76 6.70 0.37
CA ASP A 101 2.65 8.15 0.13
C ASP A 101 4.01 8.86 0.24
N GLY A 102 4.98 8.22 0.90
CA GLY A 102 6.36 8.70 0.97
C GLY A 102 7.19 8.54 -0.31
N LEU A 103 6.65 7.96 -1.40
CA LEU A 103 7.39 7.65 -2.64
C LEU A 103 7.67 8.88 -3.55
N GLY A 104 7.88 10.06 -2.97
CA GLY A 104 8.21 11.29 -3.69
C GLY A 104 6.98 12.08 -4.17
N ALA A 105 7.16 12.96 -5.15
CA ALA A 105 6.06 13.70 -5.75
C ALA A 105 5.19 12.73 -6.55
N GLN A 106 4.03 12.38 -6.01
CA GLN A 106 3.11 11.43 -6.63
C GLN A 106 1.82 12.12 -7.09
N GLU A 107 1.47 11.89 -8.34
CA GLU A 107 0.20 12.33 -8.95
C GLU A 107 -0.80 11.17 -9.03
N VAL A 108 -0.27 9.95 -9.08
CA VAL A 108 -1.03 8.70 -9.11
C VAL A 108 -0.65 7.86 -7.89
N LEU A 109 -1.65 7.38 -7.17
CA LEU A 109 -1.52 6.33 -6.17
C LEU A 109 -2.69 5.35 -6.29
N LEU A 110 -2.42 4.16 -6.81
CA LEU A 110 -3.36 3.05 -6.89
C LEU A 110 -2.95 2.00 -5.86
N LEU A 111 -3.89 1.52 -5.04
CA LEU A 111 -3.66 0.40 -4.13
C LEU A 111 -4.81 -0.61 -4.25
N CYS A 112 -4.46 -1.88 -4.36
CA CYS A 112 -5.36 -3.01 -4.31
C CYS A 112 -4.99 -3.93 -3.14
N ARG A 113 -5.95 -4.24 -2.28
CA ARG A 113 -5.75 -5.13 -1.12
C ARG A 113 -6.21 -6.54 -1.43
N SER A 114 -5.39 -7.52 -1.06
CA SER A 114 -5.78 -8.92 -0.95
C SER A 114 -5.37 -9.48 0.42
N TYR A 115 -6.16 -10.41 0.94
CA TYR A 115 -5.86 -11.12 2.18
C TYR A 115 -5.15 -12.43 1.87
N GLU A 116 -3.97 -12.64 2.45
CA GLU A 116 -3.16 -13.83 2.27
C GLU A 116 -3.04 -14.62 3.58
N GLU A 117 -2.47 -15.82 3.54
CA GLU A 117 -2.25 -16.60 4.75
C GLU A 117 -1.29 -15.93 5.74
N GLU A 118 -0.23 -15.32 5.20
CA GLU A 118 0.85 -14.70 5.97
C GLU A 118 0.59 -13.25 6.36
N GLY A 119 -0.54 -12.67 5.93
CA GLY A 119 -0.90 -11.29 6.23
C GLY A 119 -1.69 -10.62 5.11
N ILE A 120 -1.53 -9.30 4.98
CA ILE A 120 -2.31 -8.49 4.02
C ILE A 120 -1.38 -8.02 2.92
N ARG A 121 -1.68 -8.33 1.65
CA ARG A 121 -0.92 -7.83 0.50
C ARG A 121 -1.61 -6.61 -0.10
N TYR A 122 -0.83 -5.57 -0.36
CA TYR A 122 -1.19 -4.38 -1.09
C TYR A 122 -0.40 -4.34 -2.39
N ARG A 123 -1.05 -4.58 -3.52
CA ARG A 123 -0.47 -4.23 -4.83
C ARG A 123 -0.59 -2.73 -5.02
N PHE A 124 0.46 -2.09 -5.51
CA PHE A 124 0.47 -0.65 -5.68
C PHE A 124 1.08 -0.19 -6.99
N ALA A 125 0.58 0.93 -7.48
CA ALA A 125 1.18 1.71 -8.55
C ALA A 125 1.23 3.18 -8.09
N SER A 126 2.42 3.77 -8.03
CA SER A 126 2.63 5.15 -7.63
C SER A 126 3.57 5.85 -8.60
N GLY A 127 3.35 7.15 -8.86
CA GLY A 127 4.26 7.92 -9.71
C GLY A 127 3.69 9.24 -10.21
N THR A 128 4.44 9.83 -11.14
CA THR A 128 4.03 11.00 -11.94
C THR A 128 3.65 10.55 -13.36
N MET A 129 3.23 11.50 -14.18
CA MET A 129 3.05 11.31 -15.62
C MET A 129 4.30 10.77 -16.34
N ASP A 130 5.51 11.09 -15.84
CA ASP A 130 6.77 10.76 -16.52
C ASP A 130 7.39 9.42 -16.07
N ALA A 131 7.16 9.04 -14.81
CA ALA A 131 7.76 7.86 -14.22
C ALA A 131 6.90 7.30 -13.09
N GLY A 132 6.89 5.97 -12.95
CA GLY A 132 6.18 5.30 -11.88
C GLY A 132 6.90 4.09 -11.34
N VAL A 133 6.37 3.58 -10.23
CA VAL A 133 6.75 2.36 -9.55
C VAL A 133 5.50 1.50 -9.44
N ILE A 134 5.63 0.26 -9.89
CA ILE A 134 4.66 -0.79 -9.59
C ILE A 134 5.33 -1.77 -8.63
N GLY A 135 4.53 -2.34 -7.74
CA GLY A 135 5.05 -3.30 -6.78
C GLY A 135 3.98 -3.88 -5.88
N SER A 136 4.44 -4.55 -4.82
CA SER A 136 3.59 -5.00 -3.74
C SER A 136 4.23 -4.79 -2.38
N MET A 137 3.40 -4.45 -1.40
CA MET A 137 3.76 -4.46 0.00
C MET A 137 2.96 -5.52 0.73
N ARG A 138 3.61 -6.31 1.58
CA ARG A 138 2.91 -7.21 2.50
C ARG A 138 3.02 -6.69 3.92
N LEU A 139 1.89 -6.51 4.59
CA LEU A 139 1.85 -6.35 6.03
C LEU A 139 1.88 -7.74 6.67
N VAL A 140 2.89 -8.01 7.49
CA VAL A 140 3.14 -9.29 8.16
C VAL A 140 3.17 -9.12 9.69
N GLY A 141 3.08 -10.24 10.41
CA GLY A 141 3.06 -10.27 11.87
C GLY A 141 1.76 -10.88 12.41
N PRO A 142 1.68 -11.17 13.72
CA PRO A 142 0.53 -11.86 14.33
C PRO A 142 -0.80 -11.13 14.05
N ASN A 143 -0.84 -9.83 14.30
CA ASN A 143 -2.05 -9.02 14.13
C ASN A 143 -2.47 -8.91 12.65
N ALA A 144 -1.50 -8.83 11.72
CA ALA A 144 -1.79 -8.82 10.29
C ALA A 144 -2.38 -10.16 9.81
N ARG A 145 -1.85 -11.28 10.30
CA ARG A 145 -2.36 -12.63 9.98
C ARG A 145 -3.78 -12.82 10.50
N ASP A 146 -4.07 -12.36 11.71
CA ASP A 146 -5.41 -12.48 12.31
C ASP A 146 -6.45 -11.68 11.51
N ILE A 147 -6.13 -10.44 11.15
CA ILE A 147 -6.99 -9.63 10.29
C ILE A 147 -7.13 -10.24 8.90
N ALA A 148 -6.06 -10.78 8.32
CA ALA A 148 -6.15 -11.44 7.02
C ALA A 148 -7.04 -12.69 7.05
N ARG A 149 -7.00 -13.47 8.14
CA ARG A 149 -7.92 -14.61 8.35
C ARG A 149 -9.37 -14.15 8.42
N LEU A 150 -9.67 -13.13 9.22
CA LEU A 150 -11.03 -12.56 9.33
C LEU A 150 -11.51 -11.97 7.99
N GLY A 151 -10.62 -11.28 7.27
CA GLY A 151 -10.89 -10.70 5.97
C GLY A 151 -11.22 -11.73 4.89
N ARG A 152 -10.54 -12.89 4.89
CA ARG A 152 -10.86 -14.01 3.98
C ARG A 152 -12.24 -14.60 4.24
N ILE A 153 -12.60 -14.79 5.52
CA ILE A 153 -13.93 -15.28 5.92
C ILE A 153 -15.03 -14.31 5.46
N GLY A 154 -14.84 -13.01 5.70
CA GLY A 154 -15.82 -11.98 5.32
C GLY A 154 -15.92 -11.69 3.82
N SER A 155 -14.92 -12.04 3.03
CA SER A 155 -14.89 -11.84 1.56
C SER A 155 -15.39 -13.06 0.76
N GLY A 156 -15.79 -14.15 1.43
CA GLY A 156 -16.22 -15.38 0.75
C GLY A 156 -15.10 -16.13 0.05
N GLN A 157 -13.83 -15.82 0.34
CA GLN A 157 -12.70 -16.61 -0.14
C GLN A 157 -12.68 -17.94 0.61
N SER A 158 -12.59 -19.04 -0.14
CA SER A 158 -12.57 -20.41 0.39
C SER A 158 -11.54 -20.54 1.53
N THR A 159 -12.03 -20.55 2.76
CA THR A 159 -11.29 -21.13 3.87
C THR A 159 -11.28 -22.61 3.59
N GLY A 160 -10.11 -23.20 3.32
CA GLY A 160 -9.94 -24.61 2.92
C GLY A 160 -10.37 -25.66 3.96
N PHE A 161 -11.50 -25.47 4.63
CA PHE A 161 -12.26 -26.51 5.28
C PHE A 161 -13.20 -27.13 4.26
N SER A 162 -12.68 -28.09 3.49
CA SER A 162 -13.56 -29.11 2.92
C SER A 162 -13.98 -30.03 4.07
N ALA A 163 -15.30 -30.16 4.27
CA ALA A 163 -15.91 -31.14 5.17
C ALA A 163 -15.67 -32.58 4.69
#